data_AF-A0A9W7Z7W0-F1
#
_entry.id   AF-A0A9W7Z7W0-F1
#
_cell.length_a   1.000
_cell.length_b   1.000
_cell.length_c   1.000
_cell.angle_alpha   90.00
_cell.angle_beta   90.00
_cell.angle_gamma   90.00
#
_symmetry.space_group_name_H-M   'P 1'
#
loop_
_entity.id
_entity.type
_entity.pdbx_description
1 polymer ?
#
loop_
_entity_poly.entity_id
_entity_poly.type
_entity_poly.pdbx_seq_one_letter_code
_entity_poly.pdbx_strand_id
1 'polypeptide(L)'
;MSAVEGGELHSYPNGVPVRRNSYIVEFHDDAHDAHLDTVRNHPSVKVKHHHGHLFKGMTVTVDGAGIPQQLSKHQGVKRVWPNRIHTLSSSKYSGKGSSQTLHEKTGLLKVAKEFGLDGKGVKIGIIDTGVDYGHPDLGGCWKEEGCP
;
A
#
# COMPACT_ATOMS: atom_id res chain seq x y z
N MET A 1 7.08 -31.47 -5.03
CA MET A 1 6.90 -30.02 -5.29
C MET A 1 6.16 -29.90 -6.61
N SER A 2 4.97 -29.30 -6.63
CA SER A 2 4.23 -29.10 -7.88
C SER A 2 4.94 -28.02 -8.69
N ALA A 3 5.15 -28.24 -9.98
CA ALA A 3 5.72 -27.22 -10.86
C ALA A 3 4.64 -26.15 -11.11
N VAL A 4 4.74 -25.01 -10.43
CA VAL A 4 3.86 -23.87 -10.68
C VAL A 4 4.47 -23.05 -11.81
N GLU A 5 3.84 -23.06 -12.98
CA GLU A 5 4.30 -22.33 -14.18
C GLU A 5 4.50 -20.83 -13.90
N GLY A 6 5.36 -20.20 -14.71
CA GLY A 6 5.57 -18.75 -14.65
C GLY A 6 4.34 -17.97 -15.13
N GLY A 7 4.15 -16.80 -14.54
CA GLY A 7 3.04 -15.89 -14.80
C GLY A 7 3.29 -14.82 -15.87
N GLU A 8 2.47 -13.76 -15.80
CA GLU A 8 2.43 -12.71 -16.82
C GLU A 8 3.12 -11.40 -16.36
N LEU A 9 3.77 -10.71 -17.31
CA LEU A 9 4.18 -9.33 -17.15
C LEU A 9 3.02 -8.42 -17.56
N HIS A 10 2.45 -7.67 -16.63
CA HIS A 10 1.35 -6.78 -16.90
C HIS A 10 1.81 -5.44 -17.49
N SER A 11 0.95 -4.87 -18.33
CA SER A 11 1.04 -3.50 -18.82
C SER A 11 -0.19 -2.70 -18.40
N TYR A 12 -0.02 -1.41 -18.13
CA TYR A 12 -1.13 -0.48 -17.92
C TYR A 12 -1.53 0.19 -19.24
N PRO A 13 -2.78 0.70 -19.35
CA PRO A 13 -3.17 1.58 -20.44
C PRO A 13 -2.26 2.80 -20.58
N ASN A 14 -2.22 3.37 -21.79
CA ASN A 14 -1.46 4.58 -22.07
C ASN A 14 -1.83 5.71 -21.10
N GLY A 15 -0.82 6.43 -20.62
CA GLY A 15 -0.99 7.58 -19.73
C GLY A 15 -0.99 7.25 -18.23
N VAL A 16 -0.97 5.97 -17.84
CA VAL A 16 -0.80 5.59 -16.42
C VAL A 16 0.67 5.78 -16.02
N PRO A 17 0.97 6.66 -15.05
CA PRO A 17 2.34 6.91 -14.65
C PRO A 17 2.89 5.72 -13.86
N VAL A 18 4.09 5.27 -14.23
CA VAL A 18 4.81 4.20 -13.55
C VAL A 18 6.22 4.65 -13.21
N ARG A 19 6.76 4.12 -12.11
CA ARG A 19 8.13 4.39 -11.68
C ARG A 19 9.09 3.58 -12.55
N ARG A 20 9.95 4.27 -13.30
CA ARG A 20 10.92 3.64 -14.21
C ARG A 20 11.75 2.57 -13.48
N ASN A 21 11.93 1.43 -14.15
CA ASN A 21 12.73 0.29 -13.68
C ASN A 21 12.28 -0.29 -12.34
N SER A 22 11.07 0.02 -11.84
CA SER A 22 10.54 -0.49 -10.58
C SER A 22 9.33 -1.36 -10.83
N TYR A 23 9.33 -2.55 -10.23
CA TYR A 23 8.30 -3.56 -10.42
C TYR A 23 7.90 -4.19 -9.09
N ILE A 24 6.68 -4.70 -9.04
CA ILE A 24 6.17 -5.57 -7.98
C ILE A 24 6.11 -6.98 -8.57
N VAL A 25 6.77 -7.94 -7.94
CA VAL A 25 6.74 -9.35 -8.29
C VAL A 25 5.86 -10.05 -7.24
N GLU A 26 4.77 -10.67 -7.68
CA GLU A 26 3.91 -11.51 -6.85
C GLU A 26 4.25 -12.98 -7.11
N PHE A 27 4.32 -13.76 -6.05
CA PHE A 27 4.50 -15.21 -6.10
C PHE A 27 3.18 -15.93 -5.87
N HIS A 28 3.11 -17.19 -6.29
CA HIS A 28 2.05 -18.08 -5.81
C HIS A 28 2.23 -18.36 -4.31
N ASP A 29 1.12 -18.46 -3.58
CA ASP A 29 1.15 -18.57 -2.11
C ASP A 29 1.91 -19.81 -1.63
N ASP A 30 1.78 -20.92 -2.35
CA ASP A 30 2.42 -22.21 -2.10
C ASP A 30 3.85 -22.31 -2.64
N ALA A 31 4.27 -21.38 -3.49
CA ALA A 31 5.55 -21.38 -4.19
C ALA A 31 6.50 -20.26 -3.69
N HIS A 32 5.99 -19.32 -2.90
CA HIS A 32 6.70 -18.13 -2.46
C HIS A 32 8.05 -18.45 -1.82
N ASP A 33 8.08 -19.26 -0.76
CA ASP A 33 9.33 -19.50 -0.01
C ASP A 33 10.34 -20.33 -0.81
N ALA A 34 9.85 -21.22 -1.69
CA ALA A 34 10.70 -22.07 -2.52
C ALA A 34 11.40 -21.31 -3.67
N HIS A 35 10.80 -20.22 -4.17
CA HIS A 35 11.28 -19.49 -5.35
C HIS A 35 11.71 -18.05 -5.07
N LEU A 36 11.56 -17.57 -3.84
CA LEU A 36 11.93 -16.21 -3.42
C LEU A 36 13.38 -15.86 -3.77
N ASP A 37 14.30 -16.78 -3.48
CA ASP A 37 15.72 -16.53 -3.62
C ASP A 37 16.16 -16.44 -5.08
N THR A 38 15.43 -17.05 -6.01
CA THR A 38 15.78 -16.95 -7.43
C THR A 38 15.59 -15.53 -7.97
N VAL A 39 14.51 -14.86 -7.56
CA VAL A 39 14.30 -13.45 -7.93
C VAL A 39 15.22 -12.54 -7.11
N ARG A 40 15.39 -12.81 -5.81
CA ARG A 40 16.23 -12.01 -4.90
C ARG A 40 17.70 -11.98 -5.33
N ASN A 41 18.23 -13.10 -5.80
CA ASN A 41 19.65 -13.25 -6.13
C ASN A 41 19.95 -13.01 -7.63
N HIS A 42 18.95 -12.64 -8.42
CA HIS A 42 19.16 -12.35 -9.84
C HIS A 42 20.11 -11.13 -10.00
N PRO A 43 21.17 -11.22 -10.83
CA PRO A 43 22.25 -10.21 -10.87
C PRO A 43 21.78 -8.81 -11.27
N SER A 44 20.76 -8.74 -12.12
CA SER A 44 20.15 -7.48 -12.58
C SER A 44 18.95 -7.02 -11.73
N VAL A 45 18.75 -7.59 -10.53
CA VAL A 45 17.62 -7.28 -9.64
C VAL A 45 18.15 -6.76 -8.31
N LYS A 46 17.59 -5.66 -7.84
CA LYS A 46 17.79 -5.16 -6.47
C LYS A 46 16.46 -5.12 -5.75
N VAL A 47 16.30 -5.96 -4.73
CA VAL A 47 15.11 -5.97 -3.87
C VAL A 47 15.07 -4.70 -3.03
N LYS A 48 13.92 -4.03 -3.03
CA LYS A 48 13.64 -2.84 -2.21
C LYS A 48 12.85 -3.19 -0.96
N HIS A 49 11.86 -4.05 -1.11
CA HIS A 49 11.03 -4.51 -0.01
C HIS A 49 10.48 -5.89 -0.33
N HIS A 50 10.25 -6.69 0.71
CA HIS A 50 9.69 -8.03 0.63
C HIS A 50 8.50 -8.14 1.59
N HIS A 51 7.42 -8.73 1.10
CA HIS A 51 6.21 -9.04 1.84
C HIS A 51 6.04 -10.56 1.85
N GLY A 52 5.90 -11.14 3.04
CA GLY A 52 5.76 -12.58 3.22
C GLY A 52 4.54 -13.02 4.02
N HIS A 53 3.72 -12.11 4.53
CA HIS A 53 2.56 -12.44 5.39
C HIS A 53 1.25 -12.44 4.59
N LEU A 54 0.63 -11.26 4.43
CA LEU A 54 -0.66 -11.10 3.74
C LEU A 54 -0.52 -11.09 2.21
N PHE A 55 0.58 -10.52 1.72
CA PHE A 55 0.93 -10.47 0.30
C PHE A 55 2.26 -11.18 0.12
N LYS A 56 2.34 -12.10 -0.84
CA LYS A 56 3.53 -12.89 -1.15
C LYS A 56 4.24 -12.25 -2.33
N GLY A 57 5.13 -11.30 -2.07
CA GLY A 57 5.74 -10.53 -3.15
C GLY A 57 6.87 -9.62 -2.74
N MET A 58 7.48 -9.00 -3.73
CA MET A 58 8.59 -8.07 -3.53
C MET A 58 8.48 -6.87 -4.46
N THR A 59 8.92 -5.72 -3.97
CA THR A 59 9.21 -4.58 -4.82
C THR A 59 10.68 -4.64 -5.22
N VAL A 60 10.96 -4.58 -6.52
CA VAL A 60 12.31 -4.66 -7.08
C VAL A 60 12.61 -3.46 -7.95
N THR A 61 13.89 -3.13 -8.06
CA THR A 61 14.42 -2.35 -9.17
C THR A 61 15.24 -3.24 -10.08
N VAL A 62 15.10 -3.09 -11.39
CA VAL A 62 15.78 -3.92 -12.39
C VAL A 62 16.75 -3.12 -13.24
N ASP A 63 17.81 -3.77 -13.71
CA ASP A 63 18.76 -3.23 -14.67
C ASP A 63 18.65 -3.98 -16.01
N GLY A 64 17.83 -3.43 -16.92
CA GLY A 64 17.59 -3.98 -18.25
C GLY A 64 16.11 -4.15 -18.58
N ALA A 65 15.74 -3.78 -19.81
CA ALA A 65 14.35 -3.77 -20.27
C ALA A 65 13.72 -5.17 -20.39
N GLY A 66 14.54 -6.22 -20.60
CA GLY A 66 14.07 -7.60 -20.73
C GLY A 66 13.87 -8.33 -19.39
N ILE A 67 14.44 -7.82 -18.30
CA ILE A 67 14.42 -8.48 -16.99
C ILE A 67 13.00 -8.73 -16.48
N PRO A 68 12.04 -7.77 -16.54
CA PRO A 68 10.68 -8.02 -16.06
C PRO A 68 9.98 -9.18 -16.77
N GLN A 69 10.24 -9.34 -18.07
CA GLN A 69 9.69 -10.43 -18.87
C GLN A 69 10.35 -11.78 -18.57
N GLN A 70 11.62 -11.78 -18.16
CA GLN A 70 12.30 -12.98 -17.67
C GLN A 70 11.76 -13.38 -16.30
N LEU A 71 11.58 -12.40 -15.39
CA LEU A 71 11.02 -12.64 -14.06
C LEU A 71 9.61 -13.19 -14.13
N SER A 72 8.75 -12.69 -15.03
CA SER A 72 7.38 -13.20 -15.15
C SER A 72 7.35 -14.68 -15.56
N LYS A 73 8.28 -15.13 -16.40
CA LYS A 73 8.39 -16.52 -16.83
C LYS A 73 9.01 -17.45 -15.78
N HIS A 74 9.49 -16.93 -14.67
CA HIS A 74 10.13 -17.73 -13.64
C HIS A 74 9.12 -18.60 -12.89
N GLN A 75 9.48 -19.85 -12.60
CA GLN A 75 8.64 -20.76 -11.80
C GLN A 75 8.27 -20.14 -10.45
N GLY A 76 7.01 -20.25 -10.05
CA GLY A 76 6.50 -19.70 -8.80
C GLY A 76 6.22 -18.20 -8.81
N VAL A 77 6.64 -17.46 -9.85
CA VAL A 77 6.19 -16.07 -10.05
C VAL A 77 4.81 -16.10 -10.67
N LYS A 78 3.85 -15.47 -9.99
CA LYS A 78 2.45 -15.39 -10.41
C LYS A 78 2.23 -14.22 -11.35
N ARG A 79 2.76 -13.03 -11.00
CA ARG A 79 2.56 -11.79 -11.77
C ARG A 79 3.73 -10.83 -11.56
N VAL A 80 4.02 -10.05 -12.59
CA VAL A 80 4.94 -8.91 -12.50
C VAL A 80 4.20 -7.64 -12.94
N TRP A 81 4.19 -6.62 -12.09
CA TRP A 81 3.56 -5.33 -12.37
C TRP A 81 4.57 -4.20 -12.36
N PRO A 82 4.55 -3.26 -13.32
CA PRO A 82 5.21 -1.98 -13.16
C PRO A 82 4.70 -1.27 -11.90
N ASN A 83 5.60 -0.64 -11.15
CA ASN A 83 5.23 0.06 -9.93
C ASN A 83 4.49 1.37 -10.29
N ARG A 84 3.19 1.41 -10.03
CA ARG A 84 2.32 2.52 -10.42
C ARG A 84 2.50 3.72 -9.49
N ILE A 85 2.50 4.91 -10.07
CA ILE A 85 2.49 6.16 -9.31
C ILE A 85 1.03 6.60 -9.16
N HIS A 86 0.62 6.83 -7.91
CA HIS A 86 -0.66 7.46 -7.60
C HIS A 86 -0.40 8.89 -7.13
N THR A 87 -1.09 9.84 -7.76
CA THR A 87 -1.03 11.26 -7.37
C THR A 87 -2.43 11.67 -6.97
N LEU A 88 -2.56 12.20 -5.75
CA LEU A 88 -3.80 12.81 -5.30
C LEU A 88 -3.86 14.23 -5.85
N SER A 89 -4.98 14.60 -6.46
CA SER A 89 -5.26 15.99 -6.78
C SER A 89 -5.55 16.72 -5.47
N SER A 90 -4.67 17.63 -5.06
CA SER A 90 -4.91 18.46 -3.89
C SER A 90 -5.76 19.67 -4.29
N SER A 91 -7.08 19.54 -4.16
CA SER A 91 -7.92 20.74 -4.08
C SER A 91 -7.76 21.32 -2.68
N LYS A 92 -7.35 22.60 -2.58
CA LYS A 92 -7.45 23.31 -1.30
C LYS A 92 -8.92 23.35 -0.89
N TYR A 93 -9.26 22.68 0.20
CA TYR A 93 -10.60 22.77 0.76
C TYR A 93 -10.82 24.21 1.25
N SER A 94 -11.69 24.96 0.57
CA SER A 94 -12.07 26.33 0.93
C SER A 94 -13.45 26.38 1.63
N GLY A 95 -13.96 25.24 2.07
CA GLY A 95 -15.31 25.13 2.59
C GLY A 95 -15.48 25.80 3.95
N LYS A 96 -16.40 26.76 4.04
CA LYS A 96 -16.87 27.39 5.29
C LYS A 96 -17.97 26.54 5.96
N GLY A 97 -17.70 25.25 6.19
CA GLY A 97 -18.61 24.37 6.92
C GLY A 97 -18.23 24.34 8.40
N SER A 98 -19.17 24.65 9.31
CA SER A 98 -18.91 24.44 10.74
C SER A 98 -19.01 22.95 11.07
N SER A 99 -18.11 22.45 11.92
CA SER A 99 -18.05 21.04 12.34
C SER A 99 -19.39 20.53 12.89
N GLN A 100 -20.14 21.37 13.62
CA GLN A 100 -21.47 21.03 14.14
C GLN A 100 -22.47 20.68 13.03
N THR A 101 -22.53 21.45 11.94
CA THR A 101 -23.44 21.16 10.83
C THR A 101 -23.09 19.88 10.08
N LEU A 102 -21.81 19.48 10.08
CA LEU A 102 -21.38 18.23 9.49
C LEU A 102 -21.79 17.04 10.37
N HIS A 103 -21.61 17.14 11.69
CA HIS A 103 -22.00 16.07 12.62
C HIS A 103 -23.51 15.80 12.65
N GLU A 104 -24.33 16.83 12.43
CA GLU A 104 -25.78 16.67 12.27
C GLU A 104 -26.08 15.93 10.96
N LYS A 105 -25.49 16.38 9.86
CA LYS A 105 -25.73 15.81 8.52
C LYS A 105 -25.23 14.38 8.37
N THR A 106 -24.13 14.01 9.01
CA THR A 106 -23.61 12.63 8.98
C THR A 106 -24.32 11.71 9.98
N GLY A 107 -25.18 12.25 10.85
CA GLY A 107 -25.84 11.49 11.91
C GLY A 107 -24.95 11.16 13.10
N LEU A 108 -23.70 11.66 13.15
CA LEU A 108 -22.79 11.43 14.28
C LEU A 108 -23.40 11.92 15.60
N LEU A 109 -24.08 13.06 15.58
CA LEU A 109 -24.75 13.61 16.76
C LEU A 109 -25.86 12.71 17.29
N LYS A 110 -26.57 12.01 16.40
CA LYS A 110 -27.61 11.05 16.78
C LYS A 110 -26.99 9.83 17.46
N VAL A 111 -25.93 9.28 16.86
CA VAL A 111 -25.19 8.13 17.40
C VAL A 111 -24.66 8.43 18.81
N ALA A 112 -24.01 9.57 18.98
CA ALA A 112 -23.46 9.97 20.27
C ALA A 112 -24.55 10.20 21.33
N LYS A 113 -25.65 10.88 20.99
CA LYS A 113 -26.69 11.24 21.96
C LYS A 113 -27.63 10.10 22.32
N GLU A 114 -28.07 9.31 21.33
CA GLU A 114 -29.10 8.27 21.55
C GLU A 114 -28.48 6.95 22.00
N PHE A 115 -27.30 6.59 21.50
CA PHE A 115 -26.66 5.30 21.79
C PHE A 115 -25.47 5.43 22.73
N GLY A 116 -25.05 6.65 23.09
CA GLY A 116 -23.92 6.88 24.00
C GLY A 116 -22.58 6.40 23.44
N LEU A 117 -22.47 6.23 22.11
CA LEU A 117 -21.26 5.72 21.47
C LEU A 117 -20.30 6.87 21.12
N ASP A 118 -19.08 6.78 21.63
CA ASP A 118 -18.01 7.77 21.45
C ASP A 118 -16.82 7.24 20.64
N GLY A 119 -16.90 5.98 20.19
CA GLY A 119 -15.83 5.31 19.45
C GLY A 119 -14.75 4.65 20.31
N LYS A 120 -14.86 4.67 21.65
CA LYS A 120 -13.91 3.96 22.53
C LYS A 120 -13.81 2.48 22.14
N GLY A 121 -12.57 1.99 22.05
CA GLY A 121 -12.27 0.62 21.64
C GLY A 121 -12.15 0.40 20.12
N VAL A 122 -12.51 1.38 19.29
CA VAL A 122 -12.35 1.30 17.83
C VAL A 122 -11.01 1.91 17.41
N LYS A 123 -10.30 1.24 16.49
CA LYS A 123 -9.06 1.75 15.88
C LYS A 123 -9.29 2.03 14.39
N ILE A 124 -8.88 3.21 13.94
CA ILE A 124 -8.99 3.62 12.53
C ILE A 124 -7.58 3.77 11.95
N GLY A 125 -7.28 3.01 10.90
CA GLY A 125 -6.03 3.14 10.15
C GLY A 125 -6.21 4.10 8.96
N ILE A 126 -5.36 5.13 8.87
CA ILE A 126 -5.37 6.11 7.78
C ILE A 126 -4.07 5.97 6.99
N ILE A 127 -4.18 5.77 5.66
CA ILE A 127 -3.04 5.73 4.74
C ILE A 127 -3.05 7.04 3.95
N ASP A 128 -2.24 8.00 4.40
CA ASP A 128 -2.11 9.34 3.80
C ASP A 128 -0.64 9.80 3.93
N THR A 129 -0.37 11.09 3.75
CA THR A 129 0.97 11.69 3.86
C THR A 129 1.55 11.70 5.27
N GLY A 130 0.73 11.43 6.29
CA GLY A 130 1.08 11.52 7.71
C GLY A 130 0.07 12.37 8.49
N VAL A 131 0.39 12.66 9.76
CA VAL A 131 -0.42 13.48 10.66
C VAL A 131 0.50 14.44 11.43
N ASP A 132 0.04 15.67 11.66
CA ASP A 132 0.67 16.58 12.62
C ASP A 132 0.28 16.14 14.03
N TYR A 133 1.13 15.31 14.63
CA TYR A 133 0.91 14.79 15.99
C TYR A 133 1.11 15.85 17.08
N GLY A 134 1.67 17.03 16.77
CA GLY A 134 1.76 18.15 17.71
C GLY A 134 0.48 18.99 17.80
N HIS A 135 -0.50 18.73 16.92
CA HIS A 135 -1.74 19.49 16.90
C HIS A 135 -2.60 19.20 18.14
N PRO A 136 -3.07 20.21 18.90
CA PRO A 136 -3.78 19.99 20.16
C PRO A 136 -5.08 19.19 19.99
N ASP A 137 -5.83 19.40 18.91
CA ASP A 137 -7.05 18.64 18.62
C ASP A 137 -6.80 17.17 18.22
N LEU A 138 -5.54 16.79 17.95
CA LEU A 138 -5.14 15.43 17.59
C LEU A 138 -4.33 14.74 18.71
N GLY A 139 -4.36 15.29 19.92
CA GLY A 139 -3.71 14.75 21.11
C GLY A 139 -2.44 15.51 21.53
N GLY A 140 -1.84 16.30 20.63
CA GLY A 140 -0.74 17.21 20.95
C GLY A 140 0.63 16.57 21.21
N CYS A 141 0.76 15.24 21.12
CA CYS A 141 2.05 14.55 21.25
C CYS A 141 2.03 13.12 20.64
N TRP A 142 3.20 12.49 20.51
CA TRP A 142 3.35 11.13 19.97
C TRP A 142 4.46 10.34 20.66
N LYS A 143 4.13 9.15 21.16
CA LYS A 143 5.07 8.20 21.80
C LYS A 143 5.87 8.78 22.97
N GLU A 144 5.29 9.73 23.69
CA GLU A 144 5.82 10.22 24.97
C GLU A 144 4.98 9.66 26.14
N GLU A 145 5.59 9.60 27.32
CA GLU A 145 4.89 9.19 28.53
C GLU A 145 3.77 10.20 28.84
N GLY A 146 2.53 9.71 28.97
CA GLY A 146 1.36 10.55 29.18
C GLY A 146 0.69 11.05 27.89
N CYS A 147 1.18 10.67 26.70
CA CYS A 147 0.39 10.84 25.48
C CYS A 147 -0.87 9.96 25.50
N PRO A 148 -2.01 10.46 24.97
CA PRO A 148 -3.25 9.70 24.87
C PRO A 148 -3.13 8.34 24.15
#